data_AF-A0A1Q3CB21-F1
#
_entry.id   AF-A0A1Q3CB21-F1
#
_cell.length_a   1.000
_cell.length_b   1.000
_cell.length_c   1.000
_cell.angle_alpha   90.00
_cell.angle_beta   90.00
_cell.angle_gamma   90.00
#
_symmetry.space_group_name_H-M   'P 1'
#
loop_
_entity.id
_entity.type
_entity.pdbx_description
1 polymer ?
#
loop_
_entity_poly.entity_id
_entity_poly.type
_entity_poly.pdbx_seq_one_letter_code
_entity_poly.pdbx_strand_id
1 'polypeptide(L)'
;MFSRFTAIINSLKNLGKTYPNQELVRKILRYLPKSWTPKVTAIEEAKDLTTLPLEQLLGSLMTHETTLKNHKNEETKKMKPVSLRTSKEENESDEDGHMALITKQFKKFLKSQQGKKTFKKFPQNEESSKKEELICYECKKPGHFKSECPSLKKKEQFKKNNEHSKKKKAMIATWSDSDYSSSDEESDGKVANIAFMAMEEEEDDELHFSFDELQNAYANLFCEYENICLMNKTLNKNINSFSKEIESLKNENINYKNEIQMLNVSLNLSNDFKDENENLKLEIDSLKKKLFSNFQKVVIN
;
A
#
# COMPACT_ATOMS: atom_id res chain seq x y z
N MET A 1 -1.61 6.02 -11.22
CA MET A 1 -2.33 6.73 -12.31
C MET A 1 -2.24 8.24 -12.14
N PHE A 2 -2.58 8.75 -10.96
CA PHE A 2 -2.67 10.19 -10.65
C PHE A 2 -1.35 10.96 -10.76
N SER A 3 -0.22 10.38 -10.32
CA SER A 3 1.11 11.01 -10.42
C SER A 3 1.54 11.30 -11.86
N ARG A 4 1.27 10.37 -12.79
CA ARG A 4 1.54 10.56 -14.23
C ARG A 4 0.66 11.66 -14.83
N PHE A 5 -0.60 11.73 -14.43
CA PHE A 5 -1.51 12.79 -14.87
C PHE A 5 -0.99 14.17 -14.43
N THR A 6 -0.64 14.35 -13.16
CA THR A 6 -0.10 15.62 -12.65
C THR A 6 1.20 16.02 -13.34
N ALA A 7 2.11 15.07 -13.60
CA ALA A 7 3.35 15.34 -14.33
C ALA A 7 3.07 15.85 -15.76
N ILE A 8 2.12 15.25 -16.48
CA ILE A 8 1.75 15.67 -17.83
C ILE A 8 1.14 17.08 -17.81
N ILE A 9 0.23 17.36 -16.88
CA ILE A 9 -0.39 18.70 -16.76
C ILE A 9 0.66 19.77 -16.46
N ASN A 10 1.61 19.48 -15.57
CA ASN A 10 2.69 20.41 -15.26
C ASN A 10 3.59 20.66 -16.47
N SER A 11 3.94 19.63 -17.23
CA SER A 11 4.69 19.79 -18.49
C SER A 11 3.92 20.62 -19.52
N LEU A 12 2.61 20.41 -19.65
CA LEU A 12 1.77 21.20 -20.57
C LEU A 12 1.68 22.67 -20.15
N LYS A 13 1.59 22.92 -18.84
CA LYS A 13 1.60 24.28 -18.27
C LYS A 13 2.90 25.00 -18.58
N ASN A 14 4.04 24.31 -18.49
CA ASN A 14 5.35 24.87 -18.86
C ASN A 14 5.48 25.17 -20.35
N LEU A 15 4.73 24.47 -21.21
CA LEU A 15 4.65 24.71 -22.65
C LEU A 15 3.61 25.78 -23.03
N GLY A 16 3.03 26.50 -22.05
CA GLY A 16 2.06 27.57 -22.25
C GLY A 16 0.62 27.10 -22.49
N LYS A 17 0.35 25.78 -22.43
CA LYS A 17 -1.01 25.24 -22.51
C LYS A 17 -1.57 25.02 -21.11
N THR A 18 -2.48 25.89 -20.70
CA THR A 18 -3.17 25.79 -19.41
C THR A 18 -4.57 25.23 -19.61
N TYR A 19 -5.01 24.37 -18.69
CA TYR A 19 -6.34 23.78 -18.70
C TYR A 19 -7.10 24.24 -17.47
N PRO A 20 -8.36 24.66 -17.58
CA PRO A 20 -9.17 25.00 -16.43
C PRO A 20 -9.48 23.75 -15.59
N ASN A 21 -9.60 23.93 -14.27
CA ASN A 21 -9.80 22.81 -13.33
C ASN A 21 -10.99 21.91 -13.70
N GLN A 22 -12.07 22.50 -14.19
CA GLN A 22 -13.28 21.78 -14.62
C GLN A 22 -13.00 20.78 -15.75
N GLU A 23 -12.12 21.16 -16.69
CA GLU A 23 -11.75 20.30 -17.80
C GLU A 23 -10.82 19.17 -17.34
N LEU A 24 -9.93 19.45 -16.39
CA LEU A 24 -9.07 18.44 -15.77
C LEU A 24 -9.90 17.40 -15.00
N VAL A 25 -10.87 17.84 -14.20
CA VAL A 25 -11.80 16.99 -13.46
C VAL A 25 -12.56 16.05 -14.41
N ARG A 26 -13.15 16.59 -15.48
CA ARG A 26 -13.87 15.79 -16.49
C ARG A 26 -12.96 14.80 -17.21
N LYS A 27 -11.71 15.20 -17.56
CA LYS A 27 -10.74 14.31 -18.18
C LYS A 27 -10.40 13.15 -17.25
N ILE A 28 -10.08 13.39 -15.97
CA ILE A 28 -9.79 12.32 -15.01
C ILE A 28 -10.96 11.34 -14.91
N LEU A 29 -12.18 11.84 -14.72
CA LEU A 29 -13.37 10.99 -14.56
C LEU A 29 -13.62 10.12 -15.80
N ARG A 30 -13.38 10.65 -17.01
CA ARG A 30 -13.55 9.91 -18.28
C ARG A 30 -12.49 8.83 -18.51
N TYR A 31 -11.29 8.98 -17.96
CA TYR A 31 -10.19 8.02 -18.13
C TYR A 31 -10.12 6.95 -17.02
N LEU A 32 -11.05 6.96 -16.06
CA LEU A 32 -11.14 5.92 -15.03
C LEU A 32 -11.62 4.58 -15.64
N PRO A 33 -11.17 3.43 -15.12
CA PRO A 33 -11.63 2.12 -15.57
C PRO A 33 -13.14 1.94 -15.35
N LYS A 34 -13.79 1.08 -16.16
CA LYS A 34 -15.23 0.80 -16.04
C LYS A 34 -15.66 0.33 -14.64
N SER A 35 -14.78 -0.29 -13.87
CA SER A 35 -15.08 -0.69 -12.48
C SER A 35 -15.31 0.48 -11.52
N TRP A 36 -15.01 1.72 -11.95
CA TRP A 36 -15.21 2.94 -11.18
C TRP A 36 -16.51 3.67 -11.52
N THR A 37 -17.32 3.17 -12.47
CA THR A 37 -18.57 3.83 -12.88
C THR A 37 -19.51 4.16 -11.72
N PRO A 38 -19.74 3.30 -10.70
CA PRO A 38 -20.64 3.67 -9.59
C PRO A 38 -20.10 4.86 -8.78
N LYS A 39 -18.77 4.95 -8.64
CA LYS A 39 -18.11 6.05 -7.93
C LYS A 39 -18.12 7.34 -8.75
N VAL A 40 -17.94 7.24 -10.06
CA VAL A 40 -18.03 8.39 -10.99
C VAL A 40 -19.45 8.95 -10.96
N THR A 41 -20.48 8.12 -11.12
CA THR A 41 -21.89 8.55 -11.06
C THR A 41 -22.22 9.21 -9.73
N ALA A 42 -21.81 8.63 -8.59
CA ALA A 42 -22.03 9.25 -7.28
C ALA A 42 -21.33 10.62 -7.13
N ILE A 43 -20.18 10.82 -7.75
CA ILE A 43 -19.48 12.11 -7.75
C ILE A 43 -20.21 13.12 -8.64
N GLU A 44 -20.68 12.69 -9.80
CA GLU A 44 -21.45 13.53 -10.75
C GLU A 44 -22.81 13.96 -10.17
N GLU A 45 -23.46 13.10 -9.36
CA GLU A 45 -24.73 13.40 -8.71
C GLU A 45 -24.57 14.27 -7.45
N ALA A 46 -23.50 14.06 -6.67
CA ALA A 46 -23.32 14.72 -5.37
C ALA A 46 -22.60 16.07 -5.46
N LYS A 47 -21.86 16.35 -6.55
CA LYS A 47 -21.01 17.54 -6.67
C LYS A 47 -21.05 18.13 -8.08
N ASP A 48 -21.08 19.47 -8.14
CA ASP A 48 -20.90 20.19 -9.39
C ASP A 48 -19.45 20.10 -9.88
N LEU A 49 -19.25 19.44 -11.04
CA LEU A 49 -17.92 19.27 -11.66
C LEU A 49 -17.25 20.60 -12.05
N THR A 50 -18.02 21.69 -12.07
CA THR A 50 -17.54 23.04 -12.37
C THR A 50 -16.94 23.74 -11.15
N THR A 51 -17.30 23.34 -9.94
CA THR A 51 -16.85 23.96 -8.68
C THR A 51 -15.90 23.06 -7.90
N LEU A 52 -15.82 21.77 -8.24
CA LEU A 52 -15.00 20.78 -7.56
C LEU A 52 -13.49 21.05 -7.72
N PRO A 53 -12.73 21.25 -6.62
CA PRO A 53 -11.28 21.34 -6.67
C PRO A 53 -10.65 20.01 -7.08
N LEU A 54 -9.61 20.08 -7.91
CA LEU A 54 -8.93 18.90 -8.45
C LEU A 54 -8.32 18.03 -7.35
N GLU A 55 -7.77 18.67 -6.32
CA GLU A 55 -7.14 18.03 -5.17
C GLU A 55 -8.16 17.23 -4.35
N GLN A 56 -9.38 17.75 -4.20
CA GLN A 56 -10.46 17.04 -3.51
C GLN A 56 -10.91 15.81 -4.29
N LEU A 57 -11.00 15.91 -5.62
CA LEU A 57 -11.30 14.77 -6.48
C LEU A 57 -10.21 13.69 -6.37
N LEU A 58 -8.95 14.08 -6.50
CA LEU A 58 -7.79 13.19 -6.39
C LEU A 58 -7.75 12.48 -5.04
N GLY A 59 -8.02 13.22 -3.95
CA GLY A 59 -8.13 12.65 -2.61
C GLY A 59 -9.24 11.59 -2.52
N SER A 60 -10.46 11.92 -2.96
CA SER A 60 -11.57 10.97 -2.94
C SER A 60 -11.30 9.71 -3.78
N LEU A 61 -10.61 9.84 -4.92
CA LEU A 61 -10.27 8.72 -5.77
C LEU A 61 -9.16 7.85 -5.14
N MET A 62 -8.13 8.44 -4.54
CA MET A 62 -7.09 7.68 -3.82
C MET A 62 -7.67 6.92 -2.63
N THR A 63 -8.55 7.54 -1.84
CA THR A 63 -9.21 6.86 -0.72
C THR A 63 -9.99 5.64 -1.21
N HIS A 64 -10.76 5.79 -2.30
CA HIS A 64 -11.52 4.68 -2.89
C HIS A 64 -10.61 3.58 -3.46
N GLU A 65 -9.44 3.94 -4.02
CA GLU A 65 -8.44 2.97 -4.48
C GLU A 65 -7.91 2.12 -3.31
N THR A 66 -7.60 2.77 -2.17
CA THR A 66 -7.11 2.11 -0.97
C THR A 66 -8.16 1.20 -0.36
N THR A 67 -9.41 1.67 -0.22
CA THR A 67 -10.51 0.83 0.29
C THR A 67 -10.79 -0.36 -0.63
N LEU A 68 -10.71 -0.19 -1.95
CA LEU A 68 -10.89 -1.29 -2.90
C LEU A 68 -9.74 -2.32 -2.83
N LYS A 69 -8.50 -1.89 -2.59
CA LYS A 69 -7.36 -2.81 -2.36
C LYS A 69 -7.50 -3.57 -1.05
N ASN A 70 -8.01 -2.92 0.00
CA ASN A 70 -8.29 -3.56 1.28
C ASN A 70 -9.43 -4.58 1.13
N HIS A 71 -10.55 -4.21 0.49
CA HIS A 71 -11.65 -5.12 0.22
C HIS A 71 -11.28 -6.25 -0.75
N LYS A 72 -10.44 -6.05 -1.79
CA LYS A 72 -9.97 -7.18 -2.62
C LYS A 72 -9.15 -8.20 -1.83
N ASN A 73 -8.48 -7.78 -0.76
CA ASN A 73 -7.81 -8.69 0.16
C ASN A 73 -8.83 -9.40 1.10
N GLU A 74 -9.94 -8.75 1.43
CA GLU A 74 -11.08 -9.33 2.19
C GLU A 74 -12.03 -10.19 1.33
N GLU A 75 -12.19 -9.94 0.03
CA GLU A 75 -13.12 -10.67 -0.84
C GLU A 75 -12.58 -12.05 -1.22
N THR A 76 -11.27 -12.29 -1.11
CA THR A 76 -10.72 -13.66 -1.07
C THR A 76 -11.03 -14.40 0.23
N LYS A 77 -11.69 -13.74 1.20
CA LYS A 77 -12.28 -14.28 2.42
C LYS A 77 -13.80 -14.07 2.46
N LYS A 78 -14.56 -14.38 1.40
CA LYS A 78 -16.03 -14.46 1.54
C LYS A 78 -16.42 -15.82 2.13
N MET A 79 -16.62 -15.81 3.44
CA MET A 79 -17.28 -16.86 4.22
C MET A 79 -18.76 -17.04 3.81
N LYS A 80 -19.22 -18.27 4.02
CA LYS A 80 -20.62 -18.75 3.94
C LYS A 80 -21.57 -17.86 4.76
N PRO A 81 -22.84 -17.66 4.35
CA PRO A 81 -23.76 -16.78 5.05
C PRO A 81 -24.24 -17.42 6.36
N VAL A 82 -24.00 -16.75 7.49
CA VAL A 82 -24.58 -17.09 8.80
C VAL A 82 -25.61 -16.03 9.16
N SER A 83 -26.78 -16.52 9.57
CA SER A 83 -27.97 -15.79 10.00
C SER A 83 -27.69 -14.73 11.07
N LEU A 84 -28.35 -13.58 10.91
CA LEU A 84 -28.60 -12.50 11.88
C LEU A 84 -28.53 -12.92 13.35
N ARG A 85 -27.67 -12.26 14.14
CA ARG A 85 -27.99 -11.75 15.48
C ARG A 85 -27.21 -10.45 15.80
N THR A 86 -27.96 -9.49 16.31
CA THR A 86 -27.58 -8.17 16.83
C THR A 86 -26.92 -8.24 18.21
N SER A 87 -25.74 -7.61 18.37
CA SER A 87 -25.46 -6.62 19.45
C SER A 87 -23.99 -6.15 19.44
N LYS A 88 -23.82 -4.84 19.18
CA LYS A 88 -22.99 -3.83 19.89
C LYS A 88 -21.57 -4.21 20.41
N GLU A 89 -20.58 -3.54 19.81
CA GLU A 89 -19.25 -3.07 20.30
C GLU A 89 -18.31 -4.13 20.94
N GLU A 90 -17.06 -4.30 20.51
CA GLU A 90 -15.93 -3.39 20.77
C GLU A 90 -14.74 -3.67 19.81
N ASN A 91 -13.84 -2.69 19.72
CA ASN A 91 -12.66 -2.64 18.87
C ASN A 91 -11.76 -3.90 18.97
N GLU A 92 -11.59 -4.62 17.88
CA GLU A 92 -10.49 -5.57 17.70
C GLU A 92 -9.47 -4.95 16.74
N SER A 93 -8.30 -4.65 17.30
CA SER A 93 -7.14 -4.08 16.61
C SER A 93 -6.68 -5.01 15.49
N ASP A 94 -6.55 -4.45 14.29
CA ASP A 94 -6.12 -5.05 13.02
C ASP A 94 -4.66 -5.59 13.01
N GLU A 95 -4.08 -5.99 14.15
CA GLU A 95 -2.72 -6.54 14.22
C GLU A 95 -2.60 -7.91 13.52
N ASP A 96 -3.66 -8.72 13.54
CA ASP A 96 -3.66 -10.07 12.96
C ASP A 96 -3.59 -10.06 11.42
N GLY A 97 -4.19 -9.05 10.78
CA GLY A 97 -4.14 -8.87 9.33
C GLY A 97 -2.72 -8.58 8.83
N HIS A 98 -1.99 -7.73 9.53
CA HIS A 98 -0.59 -7.43 9.23
C HIS A 98 0.32 -8.63 9.49
N MET A 99 0.11 -9.36 10.59
CA MET A 99 0.84 -10.58 10.90
C MET A 99 0.62 -11.66 9.84
N ALA A 100 -0.61 -11.84 9.36
CA ALA A 100 -0.95 -12.79 8.30
C ALA A 100 -0.32 -12.43 6.95
N LEU A 101 -0.25 -11.15 6.59
CA LEU A 101 0.42 -10.69 5.37
C LEU A 101 1.94 -10.89 5.43
N ILE A 102 2.56 -10.58 6.57
CA ILE A 102 3.99 -10.81 6.81
C ILE A 102 4.28 -12.31 6.76
N THR A 103 3.46 -13.14 7.41
CA THR A 103 3.60 -14.60 7.41
C THR A 103 3.43 -15.18 6.00
N LYS A 104 2.51 -14.64 5.19
CA LYS A 104 2.31 -15.06 3.79
C LYS A 104 3.48 -14.63 2.88
N GLN A 105 4.04 -13.44 3.09
CA GLN A 105 5.24 -12.99 2.38
C GLN A 105 6.48 -13.79 2.79
N PHE A 106 6.61 -14.10 4.08
CA PHE A 106 7.68 -14.92 4.63
C PHE A 106 7.60 -16.37 4.14
N LYS A 107 6.40 -16.97 4.09
CA LYS A 107 6.17 -18.30 3.48
C LYS A 107 6.56 -18.30 1.99
N LYS A 108 6.34 -17.21 1.25
CA LYS A 108 6.81 -17.08 -0.15
C LYS A 108 8.34 -16.91 -0.25
N PHE A 109 8.93 -16.14 0.65
CA PHE A 109 10.39 -15.95 0.73
C PHE A 109 11.12 -17.26 1.03
N LEU A 110 10.63 -18.05 2.00
CA LEU A 110 11.13 -19.39 2.31
C LEU A 110 11.05 -20.34 1.11
N LYS A 111 9.93 -20.33 0.37
CA LYS A 111 9.77 -21.09 -0.87
C LYS A 111 10.78 -20.69 -1.95
N SER A 112 11.15 -19.41 -2.02
CA SER A 112 12.15 -18.91 -2.99
C SER A 112 13.59 -19.30 -2.65
N GLN A 113 13.88 -19.60 -1.38
CA GLN A 113 15.20 -20.01 -0.89
C GLN A 113 15.47 -21.51 -1.09
N GLN A 114 14.44 -22.36 -1.09
CA GLN A 114 14.58 -23.82 -1.29
C GLN A 114 15.11 -24.22 -2.68
N GLY A 115 15.10 -23.32 -3.67
CA GLY A 115 15.64 -23.55 -5.01
C GLY A 115 17.16 -23.35 -5.16
N LYS A 116 17.88 -22.93 -4.11
CA LYS A 116 19.33 -22.66 -4.17
C LYS A 116 20.10 -23.56 -3.20
N LYS A 117 20.21 -24.85 -3.53
CA LYS A 117 21.16 -25.76 -2.89
C LYS A 117 22.54 -25.62 -3.54
N THR A 118 23.43 -24.81 -2.95
CA THR A 118 24.89 -24.96 -3.10
C THR A 118 25.60 -24.70 -1.78
N PHE A 119 26.02 -25.82 -1.18
CA PHE A 119 27.09 -26.08 -0.19
C PHE A 119 27.74 -24.93 0.61
N LYS A 120 27.80 -25.13 1.94
CA LYS A 120 29.07 -25.40 2.65
C LYS A 120 28.80 -26.09 4.00
N LYS A 121 29.30 -27.33 4.14
CA LYS A 121 29.57 -27.97 5.42
C LYS A 121 30.61 -27.12 6.15
N PHE A 122 30.34 -26.73 7.39
CA PHE A 122 31.37 -26.37 8.36
C PHE A 122 31.20 -27.20 9.63
N PRO A 123 32.32 -27.57 10.29
CA PRO A 123 32.37 -28.65 11.26
C PRO A 123 31.76 -28.24 12.61
N GLN A 124 31.27 -29.24 13.32
CA GLN A 124 30.99 -29.18 14.75
C GLN A 124 32.24 -28.71 15.50
N ASN A 125 32.09 -27.72 16.37
CA ASN A 125 32.92 -27.59 17.55
C ASN A 125 31.99 -27.49 18.76
N GLU A 126 32.18 -28.44 19.67
CA GLU A 126 31.70 -28.42 21.04
C GLU A 126 32.23 -27.19 21.76
N GLU A 127 31.36 -26.47 22.49
CA GLU A 127 31.67 -26.12 23.87
C GLU A 127 30.40 -25.72 24.66
N SER A 128 30.35 -26.27 25.87
CA SER A 128 29.34 -26.22 26.94
C SER A 128 28.66 -24.86 27.16
N SER A 129 27.37 -24.81 27.53
CA SER A 129 26.95 -24.97 28.94
C SER A 129 25.43 -25.09 29.13
N LYS A 130 25.02 -26.10 29.92
CA LYS A 130 23.71 -26.31 30.59
C LYS A 130 22.47 -26.50 29.69
N LYS A 131 22.34 -27.70 29.12
CA LYS A 131 21.03 -28.23 28.71
C LYS A 131 20.25 -28.62 29.97
N GLU A 132 19.17 -27.92 30.26
CA GLU A 132 18.14 -28.46 31.16
C GLU A 132 17.68 -29.80 30.59
N GLU A 133 17.74 -30.86 31.40
CA GLU A 133 17.34 -32.19 30.99
C GLU A 133 15.89 -32.16 30.50
N LEU A 134 15.65 -32.70 29.29
CA LEU A 134 14.31 -32.78 28.71
C LEU A 134 13.44 -33.72 29.56
N ILE A 135 12.60 -33.16 30.44
CA ILE A 135 11.69 -33.90 31.31
C ILE A 135 10.35 -34.11 30.60
N CYS A 136 9.92 -35.37 30.49
CA CYS A 136 8.60 -35.71 29.96
C CYS A 136 7.49 -35.13 30.85
N TYR A 137 6.64 -34.25 30.31
CA TYR A 137 5.53 -33.62 31.05
C TYR A 137 4.48 -34.61 31.59
N GLU A 138 4.41 -35.84 31.06
CA GLU A 138 3.41 -36.83 31.51
C GLU A 138 3.95 -37.82 32.55
N CYS A 139 5.22 -38.24 32.47
CA CYS A 139 5.82 -39.17 33.44
C CYS A 139 6.89 -38.56 34.35
N LYS A 140 7.23 -37.27 34.15
CA LYS A 140 8.25 -36.51 34.88
C LYS A 140 9.65 -37.17 34.90
N LYS A 141 9.96 -38.03 33.93
CA LYS A 141 11.29 -38.65 33.76
C LYS A 141 12.09 -37.92 32.68
N PRO A 142 13.40 -37.74 32.86
CA PRO A 142 14.25 -37.14 31.84
C PRO A 142 14.45 -38.07 30.64
N GLY A 143 14.77 -37.50 29.48
CA GLY A 143 15.28 -38.23 28.31
C GLY A 143 14.29 -38.50 27.17
N HIS A 144 13.03 -38.03 27.24
CA HIS A 144 12.06 -38.15 26.13
C HIS A 144 10.94 -37.11 26.21
N PHE A 145 10.35 -36.74 25.06
CA PHE A 145 9.16 -35.88 24.99
C PHE A 145 7.88 -36.68 25.27
N LYS A 146 6.76 -35.97 25.53
CA LYS A 146 5.44 -36.57 25.78
C LYS A 146 5.05 -37.57 24.69
N SER A 147 5.34 -37.28 23.43
CA SER A 147 5.06 -38.13 22.26
C SER A 147 5.69 -39.52 22.34
N GLU A 148 6.81 -39.68 23.03
CA GLU A 148 7.59 -40.92 23.09
C GLU A 148 7.44 -41.63 24.43
N CYS A 149 6.52 -41.17 25.29
CA CYS A 149 6.40 -41.69 26.65
C CYS A 149 5.95 -43.16 26.66
N PRO A 150 6.75 -44.08 27.25
CA PRO A 150 6.39 -45.51 27.34
C PRO A 150 5.06 -45.76 28.07
N SER A 151 4.62 -44.81 28.91
CA SER A 151 3.37 -44.90 29.66
C SER A 151 2.12 -44.68 28.79
N LEU A 152 2.24 -43.95 27.66
CA LEU A 152 1.15 -43.78 26.69
C LEU A 152 0.89 -45.05 25.89
N LYS A 153 1.94 -45.77 25.48
CA LYS A 153 1.82 -47.06 24.76
C LYS A 153 1.10 -48.14 25.58
N LYS A 154 1.22 -48.11 26.91
CA LYS A 154 0.49 -49.04 27.79
C LYS A 154 -1.01 -48.73 27.87
N LYS A 155 -1.44 -47.45 27.79
CA LYS A 155 -2.86 -47.06 27.81
C LYS A 155 -3.61 -47.46 26.53
N GLU A 156 -2.93 -47.52 25.38
CA GLU A 156 -3.54 -47.97 24.12
C GLU A 156 -3.79 -49.48 24.07
N GLN A 157 -2.94 -50.29 24.70
CA GLN A 157 -3.08 -51.75 24.74
C GLN A 157 -4.28 -52.21 25.59
N PHE A 158 -4.65 -51.46 26.64
CA PHE A 158 -5.84 -51.78 27.43
C PHE A 158 -7.17 -51.48 26.71
N LYS A 159 -7.20 -50.58 25.72
CA LYS A 159 -8.43 -50.29 24.95
C LYS A 159 -8.73 -51.31 23.85
N LYS A 160 -7.71 -52.03 23.32
CA LYS A 160 -7.89 -53.02 22.24
C LYS A 160 -8.49 -54.36 22.69
N ASN A 161 -8.53 -54.65 23.99
CA ASN A 161 -8.97 -55.96 24.49
C ASN A 161 -10.49 -56.09 24.73
N ASN A 162 -11.28 -55.01 24.55
CA ASN A 162 -12.73 -55.03 24.79
C ASN A 162 -13.61 -55.11 23.52
N GLU A 163 -13.02 -55.32 22.33
CA GLU A 163 -13.76 -55.32 21.06
C GLU A 163 -13.74 -56.70 20.35
N HIS A 164 -13.67 -57.79 21.11
CA HIS A 164 -13.80 -59.16 20.60
C HIS A 164 -14.83 -59.97 21.38
N SER A 165 -16.09 -59.51 21.40
CA SER A 165 -17.22 -60.41 21.67
C SER A 165 -18.54 -59.78 21.24
N LYS A 166 -18.94 -60.01 19.98
CA LYS A 166 -20.33 -60.14 19.50
C LYS A 166 -20.31 -60.30 17.98
N LYS A 167 -20.26 -61.55 17.53
CA LYS A 167 -20.60 -61.93 16.15
C LYS A 167 -21.69 -63.00 16.20
N LYS A 168 -22.70 -62.78 15.34
CA LYS A 168 -23.69 -63.71 14.77
C LYS A 168 -25.03 -63.91 15.51
N LYS A 169 -26.08 -63.36 14.91
CA LYS A 169 -27.28 -64.13 14.51
C LYS A 169 -27.79 -63.62 13.17
N ALA A 170 -28.05 -64.56 12.28
CA ALA A 170 -28.44 -64.42 10.88
C ALA A 170 -29.97 -64.39 10.73
N MET A 171 -30.48 -63.85 9.62
CA MET A 171 -31.37 -64.58 8.68
C MET A 171 -31.75 -63.74 7.45
N ILE A 172 -32.00 -64.48 6.38
CA ILE A 172 -32.23 -64.13 4.98
C ILE A 172 -33.75 -64.10 4.68
N ALA A 173 -34.17 -63.07 3.94
CA ALA A 173 -35.07 -63.02 2.76
C ALA A 173 -36.50 -63.61 2.76
N THR A 174 -37.42 -62.88 2.09
CA THR A 174 -38.30 -63.22 0.92
C THR A 174 -39.46 -62.20 0.81
N TRP A 175 -39.62 -61.43 -0.28
CA TRP A 175 -40.59 -61.58 -1.41
C TRP A 175 -42.06 -61.36 -0.94
N SER A 176 -43.01 -60.67 -1.60
CA SER A 176 -43.28 -60.39 -3.02
C SER A 176 -44.38 -59.31 -3.17
N ASP A 177 -44.36 -58.65 -4.32
CA ASP A 177 -45.48 -58.22 -5.20
C ASP A 177 -46.84 -57.74 -4.68
N SER A 178 -47.22 -56.58 -5.21
CA SER A 178 -48.54 -56.42 -5.85
C SER A 178 -48.47 -55.42 -7.00
N ASP A 179 -48.77 -55.90 -8.21
CA ASP A 179 -48.89 -55.15 -9.46
C ASP A 179 -50.09 -54.20 -9.50
N TYR A 180 -49.93 -53.00 -10.06
CA TYR A 180 -50.95 -52.40 -10.93
C TYR A 180 -50.31 -51.45 -11.95
N SER A 181 -50.75 -51.61 -13.19
CA SER A 181 -50.27 -50.99 -14.43
C SER A 181 -50.81 -49.56 -14.64
N SER A 182 -50.29 -48.90 -15.71
CA SER A 182 -50.89 -47.76 -16.43
C SER A 182 -50.64 -46.39 -15.82
N SER A 183 -50.38 -45.29 -16.53
CA SER A 183 -50.03 -44.86 -17.90
C SER A 183 -49.72 -43.36 -17.74
N ASP A 184 -49.07 -42.76 -18.73
CA ASP A 184 -48.75 -41.33 -18.85
C ASP A 184 -49.76 -40.35 -18.23
N GLU A 185 -49.28 -39.23 -17.67
CA GLU A 185 -49.65 -37.86 -18.06
C GLU A 185 -48.73 -36.83 -17.38
N GLU A 186 -48.50 -35.74 -18.12
CA GLU A 186 -47.69 -34.57 -17.78
C GLU A 186 -48.19 -33.86 -16.52
N SER A 187 -47.27 -33.36 -15.68
CA SER A 187 -47.49 -32.12 -14.93
C SER A 187 -46.22 -31.68 -14.21
N ASP A 188 -45.63 -30.63 -14.77
CA ASP A 188 -45.02 -29.46 -14.13
C ASP A 188 -44.37 -29.55 -12.73
N GLY A 189 -43.17 -28.97 -12.65
CA GLY A 189 -42.61 -28.43 -11.41
C GLY A 189 -41.73 -29.35 -10.56
N LYS A 190 -40.48 -29.62 -10.98
CA LYS A 190 -39.41 -30.06 -10.06
C LYS A 190 -38.06 -29.40 -10.36
N VAL A 191 -37.78 -28.37 -9.55
CA VAL A 191 -36.51 -28.08 -8.88
C VAL A 191 -35.29 -28.77 -9.48
N ALA A 192 -34.37 -27.97 -10.04
CA ALA A 192 -33.05 -28.42 -10.42
C ALA A 192 -32.33 -29.04 -9.21
N ASN A 193 -32.28 -30.36 -9.16
CA ASN A 193 -31.32 -31.10 -8.34
C ASN A 193 -29.93 -30.85 -8.92
N ILE A 194 -29.27 -29.79 -8.41
CA ILE A 194 -27.84 -29.58 -8.60
C ILE A 194 -27.14 -30.74 -7.90
N ALA A 195 -26.54 -31.62 -8.69
CA ALA A 195 -25.78 -32.77 -8.25
C ALA A 195 -24.70 -32.38 -7.22
N PHE A 196 -24.64 -33.15 -6.14
CA PHE A 196 -23.50 -33.24 -5.23
C PHE A 196 -22.28 -33.73 -6.03
N MET A 197 -21.49 -32.82 -6.57
CA MET A 197 -20.13 -33.12 -6.98
C MET A 197 -19.25 -32.93 -5.74
N ALA A 198 -18.72 -34.04 -5.21
CA ALA A 198 -17.65 -34.00 -4.23
C ALA A 198 -16.51 -33.18 -4.85
N MET A 199 -16.12 -32.08 -4.19
CA MET A 199 -14.84 -31.47 -4.48
C MET A 199 -13.81 -32.46 -3.96
N GLU A 200 -13.02 -33.05 -4.85
CA GLU A 200 -11.77 -33.68 -4.45
C GLU A 200 -10.99 -32.61 -3.67
N GLU A 201 -10.77 -32.87 -2.38
CA GLU A 201 -9.87 -32.06 -1.57
C GLU A 201 -8.50 -32.18 -2.25
N GLU A 202 -8.09 -31.12 -2.96
CA GLU A 202 -6.70 -30.96 -3.36
C GLU A 202 -5.88 -31.13 -2.08
N GLU A 203 -5.07 -32.19 -2.02
CA GLU A 203 -4.11 -32.41 -0.95
C GLU A 203 -3.19 -31.17 -0.91
N ASP A 204 -3.51 -30.23 -0.02
CA ASP A 204 -2.61 -29.15 0.35
C ASP A 204 -1.36 -29.83 0.91
N ASP A 205 -0.31 -29.93 0.09
CA ASP A 205 1.02 -30.40 0.50
C ASP A 205 1.48 -29.56 1.70
N GLU A 206 1.21 -30.07 2.90
CA GLU A 206 1.52 -29.44 4.17
C GLU A 206 3.04 -29.53 4.38
N LEU A 207 3.76 -28.57 3.80
CA LEU A 207 5.22 -28.48 3.88
C LEU A 207 5.65 -28.33 5.34
N HIS A 208 6.11 -29.45 5.91
CA HIS A 208 6.72 -29.51 7.22
C HIS A 208 8.15 -28.93 7.16
N PHE A 209 8.29 -27.65 7.52
CA PHE A 209 9.62 -27.06 7.76
C PHE A 209 10.22 -27.63 9.06
N SER A 210 11.52 -27.85 9.07
CA SER A 210 12.21 -28.17 10.33
C SER A 210 12.27 -26.93 11.22
N PHE A 211 12.26 -27.12 12.55
CA PHE A 211 12.34 -26.02 13.51
C PHE A 211 13.61 -25.18 13.31
N ASP A 212 14.74 -25.83 13.00
CA ASP A 212 16.02 -25.17 12.75
C ASP A 212 15.98 -24.28 11.49
N GLU A 213 15.30 -24.71 10.42
CA GLU A 213 15.10 -23.90 9.21
C GLU A 213 14.26 -22.66 9.49
N LEU A 214 13.19 -22.81 10.28
CA LEU A 214 12.32 -21.70 10.67
C LEU A 214 13.08 -20.70 11.55
N GLN A 215 13.85 -21.18 12.51
CA GLN A 215 14.63 -20.36 13.42
C GLN A 215 15.71 -19.57 12.67
N ASN A 216 16.40 -20.19 11.72
CA ASN A 216 17.42 -19.53 10.90
C ASN A 216 16.80 -18.46 10.00
N ALA A 217 15.63 -18.73 9.41
CA ALA A 217 14.94 -17.75 8.58
C ALA A 217 14.43 -16.53 9.38
N TYR A 218 13.94 -16.77 10.60
CA TYR A 218 13.54 -15.69 11.49
C TYR A 218 14.73 -14.83 11.91
N ALA A 219 15.87 -15.45 12.24
CA ALA A 219 17.10 -14.73 12.57
C ALA A 219 17.57 -13.85 11.40
N ASN A 220 17.55 -14.37 10.17
CA ASN A 220 17.90 -13.59 8.98
C ASN A 220 16.95 -12.40 8.77
N LEU A 221 15.64 -12.62 8.91
CA LEU A 221 14.65 -11.55 8.79
C LEU A 221 14.85 -10.47 9.85
N PHE A 222 15.16 -10.86 11.09
CA PHE A 222 15.42 -9.92 12.18
C PHE A 222 16.67 -9.07 11.89
N CYS A 223 17.75 -9.68 11.40
CA CYS A 223 18.95 -8.96 10.97
C CYS A 223 18.66 -7.96 9.83
N GLU A 224 17.85 -8.34 8.84
CA GLU A 224 17.43 -7.43 7.76
C GLU A 224 16.59 -6.26 8.30
N TYR A 225 15.66 -6.53 9.21
CA TYR A 225 14.85 -5.51 9.86
C TYR A 225 15.73 -4.49 10.61
N GLU A 226 16.71 -4.96 11.38
CA GLU A 226 17.63 -4.08 12.12
C GLU A 226 18.44 -3.19 11.18
N ASN A 227 18.94 -3.75 10.07
CA ASN A 227 19.64 -2.99 9.03
C ASN A 227 18.74 -1.90 8.41
N ILE A 228 17.48 -2.23 8.11
CA ILE A 228 16.50 -1.26 7.59
C ILE A 228 16.25 -0.15 8.62
N CYS A 229 16.12 -0.49 9.90
CA CYS A 229 15.98 0.50 10.98
C CYS A 229 17.17 1.44 11.07
N LEU A 230 18.41 0.93 10.95
CA LEU A 230 19.62 1.76 10.93
C LEU A 230 19.66 2.67 9.71
N MET A 231 19.32 2.16 8.53
CA MET A 231 19.24 2.97 7.31
C MET A 231 18.20 4.08 7.43
N ASN A 232 17.02 3.80 7.97
CA ASN A 232 15.99 4.82 8.22
C ASN A 232 16.45 5.90 9.20
N LYS A 233 17.19 5.54 10.25
CA LYS A 233 17.81 6.53 11.16
C LYS A 233 18.77 7.45 10.41
N THR A 234 19.61 6.90 9.53
CA THR A 234 20.55 7.68 8.72
C THR A 234 19.83 8.58 7.72
N LEU A 235 18.81 8.05 7.02
CA LEU A 235 17.99 8.83 6.10
C LEU A 235 17.30 10.00 6.80
N ASN A 236 16.71 9.78 7.98
CA ASN A 236 16.09 10.86 8.75
C ASN A 236 17.10 11.94 9.18
N LYS A 237 18.34 11.57 9.54
CA LYS A 237 19.40 12.54 9.81
C LYS A 237 19.73 13.37 8.57
N ASN A 238 19.83 12.72 7.41
CA ASN A 238 20.11 13.41 6.14
C ASN A 238 18.96 14.36 5.74
N ILE A 239 17.71 13.91 5.88
CA ILE A 239 16.51 14.75 5.64
C ILE A 239 16.56 16.01 6.52
N ASN A 240 16.86 15.86 7.80
CA ASN A 240 16.98 17.00 8.71
C ASN A 240 18.13 17.94 8.33
N SER A 241 19.26 17.39 7.87
CA SER A 241 20.40 18.18 7.38
C SER A 241 20.02 18.99 6.15
N PHE A 242 19.45 18.34 5.12
CA PHE A 242 19.03 19.01 3.89
C PHE A 242 17.91 20.02 4.15
N SER A 243 17.00 19.75 5.09
CA SER A 243 15.97 20.71 5.47
C SER A 243 16.56 22.01 6.03
N LYS A 244 17.62 21.93 6.84
CA LYS A 244 18.32 23.12 7.37
C LYS A 244 19.05 23.88 6.27
N GLU A 245 19.68 23.17 5.34
CA GLU A 245 20.37 23.77 4.20
C GLU A 245 19.40 24.53 3.28
N ILE A 246 18.23 23.93 2.99
CA ILE A 246 17.15 24.57 2.22
C ILE A 246 16.68 25.85 2.92
N GLU A 247 16.55 25.83 4.25
CA GLU A 247 16.13 27.00 5.02
C GLU A 247 17.19 28.13 4.97
N SER A 248 18.47 27.79 5.07
CA SER A 248 19.58 28.75 4.89
C SER A 248 19.57 29.38 3.51
N LEU A 249 19.51 28.58 2.45
CA LEU A 249 19.48 29.05 1.06
C LEU A 249 18.24 29.89 0.75
N LYS A 250 17.12 29.60 1.42
CA LYS A 250 15.90 30.41 1.29
C LYS A 250 16.09 31.79 1.92
N ASN A 251 16.75 31.88 3.07
CA ASN A 251 17.06 33.16 3.71
C ASN A 251 18.05 33.98 2.88
N GLU A 252 19.09 33.35 2.33
CA GLU A 252 20.03 34.00 1.41
C GLU A 252 19.33 34.53 0.15
N ASN A 253 18.44 33.75 -0.46
CA ASN A 253 17.65 34.21 -1.61
C ASN A 253 16.75 35.41 -1.29
N ILE A 254 16.17 35.46 -0.08
CA ILE A 254 15.40 36.63 0.37
C ILE A 254 16.32 37.85 0.46
N ASN A 255 17.54 37.69 1.01
CA ASN A 255 18.49 38.78 1.10
C ASN A 255 18.90 39.30 -0.30
N TYR A 256 19.28 38.40 -1.22
CA TYR A 256 19.62 38.80 -2.59
C TYR A 256 18.45 39.47 -3.31
N LYS A 257 17.21 39.03 -3.08
CA LYS A 257 16.03 39.67 -3.65
C LYS A 257 15.85 41.10 -3.14
N ASN A 258 16.09 41.33 -1.85
CA ASN A 258 16.05 42.66 -1.25
C ASN A 258 17.16 43.56 -1.79
N GLU A 259 18.38 43.05 -1.95
CA GLU A 259 19.50 43.78 -2.55
C GLU A 259 19.21 44.18 -4.00
N ILE A 260 18.68 43.27 -4.81
CA ILE A 260 18.27 43.55 -6.19
C ILE A 260 17.19 44.65 -6.21
N GLN A 261 16.22 44.60 -5.30
CA GLN A 261 15.17 45.61 -5.20
C GLN A 261 15.76 46.99 -4.87
N MET A 262 16.69 47.06 -3.92
CA MET A 262 17.39 48.30 -3.55
C MET A 262 18.21 48.86 -4.72
N LEU A 263 18.96 48.01 -5.42
CA LEU A 263 19.72 48.40 -6.61
C LEU A 263 18.82 48.93 -7.72
N ASN A 264 17.66 48.31 -7.94
CA ASN A 264 16.71 48.74 -8.95
C ASN A 264 16.12 50.13 -8.65
N VAL A 265 15.83 50.42 -7.37
CA VAL A 265 15.40 51.76 -6.94
C VAL A 265 16.51 52.79 -7.19
N SER A 266 17.76 52.46 -6.85
CA SER A 266 18.92 53.33 -7.09
C SER A 266 19.14 53.59 -8.58
N LEU A 267 18.99 52.57 -9.42
CA LEU A 267 19.11 52.68 -10.87
C LEU A 267 18.04 53.61 -11.44
N ASN A 268 16.78 53.47 -11.02
CA ASN A 268 15.69 54.33 -11.45
C ASN A 268 15.98 55.80 -11.10
N LEU A 269 16.39 56.07 -9.85
CA LEU A 269 16.74 57.42 -9.42
C LEU A 269 17.90 58.00 -10.24
N SER A 270 18.91 57.18 -10.56
CA SER A 270 20.02 57.60 -11.41
C SER A 270 19.60 57.92 -12.84
N ASN A 271 18.62 57.19 -13.38
CA ASN A 271 18.07 57.47 -14.72
C ASN A 271 17.28 58.78 -14.71
N ASP A 272 16.45 59.01 -13.70
CA ASP A 272 15.69 60.26 -13.54
C ASP A 272 16.63 61.48 -13.52
N PHE A 273 17.74 61.42 -12.76
CA PHE A 273 18.75 62.47 -12.74
C PHE A 273 19.47 62.65 -14.09
N LYS A 274 19.64 61.58 -14.86
CA LYS A 274 20.27 61.66 -16.18
C LYS A 274 19.34 62.37 -17.17
N ASP A 275 18.06 62.02 -17.16
CA ASP A 275 17.05 62.64 -18.01
C ASP A 275 16.88 64.13 -17.68
N GLU A 276 16.88 64.49 -16.40
CA GLU A 276 16.84 65.89 -15.95
C GLU A 276 18.08 66.67 -16.42
N ASN A 277 19.27 66.09 -16.32
CA ASN A 277 20.50 66.70 -16.82
C ASN A 277 20.50 66.89 -18.35
N GLU A 278 19.96 65.94 -19.11
CA GLU A 278 19.81 66.07 -20.56
C GLU A 278 18.85 67.22 -20.91
N ASN A 279 17.73 67.34 -20.18
CA ASN A 279 16.78 68.45 -20.35
C ASN A 279 17.40 69.81 -20.03
N LEU A 280 18.11 69.93 -18.90
CA LEU A 280 18.82 71.16 -18.52
C LEU A 280 19.86 71.55 -19.55
N LYS A 281 20.56 70.59 -20.16
CA LYS A 281 21.54 70.83 -21.21
C LYS A 281 20.89 71.42 -22.46
N LEU A 282 19.74 70.88 -22.89
CA LEU A 282 18.96 71.42 -24.01
C LEU A 282 18.46 72.84 -23.72
N GLU A 283 18.03 73.12 -22.49
CA GLU A 283 17.57 74.44 -22.08
C GLU A 283 18.70 75.48 -22.09
N ILE A 284 19.87 75.13 -21.56
CA ILE A 284 21.08 75.95 -21.61
C ILE A 284 21.47 76.26 -23.07
N ASP A 285 21.46 75.27 -23.96
CA ASP A 285 21.81 75.46 -25.36
C ASP A 285 20.80 76.37 -26.09
N SER A 286 19.51 76.27 -25.76
CA SER A 286 18.46 77.17 -26.23
C SER A 286 18.69 78.62 -25.76
N LEU A 287 18.98 78.82 -24.47
CA LEU A 287 19.28 80.13 -23.90
C LEU A 287 20.54 80.75 -24.51
N LYS A 288 21.62 79.98 -24.69
CA LYS A 288 22.83 80.42 -25.39
C LYS A 288 22.52 80.92 -26.80
N LYS A 289 21.75 80.17 -27.59
CA LYS A 289 21.33 80.60 -28.94
C LYS A 289 20.55 81.91 -28.92
N LYS A 290 19.60 82.08 -27.99
CA LYS A 290 18.85 83.34 -27.81
C LYS A 290 19.77 84.51 -27.47
N LEU A 291 20.72 84.30 -26.56
CA LEU A 291 21.69 85.31 -26.14
C LEU A 291 22.54 85.78 -27.34
N PHE A 292 23.12 84.84 -28.10
CA PHE A 292 23.90 85.15 -29.31
C PHE A 292 23.08 85.95 -30.34
N SER A 293 21.82 85.55 -30.59
CA SER A 293 20.94 86.27 -31.51
C SER A 293 20.64 87.70 -31.03
N ASN A 294 20.42 87.91 -29.73
CA ASN A 294 20.22 89.24 -29.17
C ASN A 294 21.48 90.11 -29.26
N PHE A 295 22.66 89.56 -28.98
CA PHE A 295 23.93 90.28 -29.17
C PHE A 295 24.13 90.71 -30.62
N GLN A 296 23.83 89.85 -31.59
CA GLN A 296 23.90 90.22 -33.02
C GLN A 296 22.96 91.37 -33.37
N LYS A 297 21.75 91.43 -32.80
CA LYS A 297 20.81 92.53 -33.03
C LYS A 297 21.28 93.86 -32.46
N VAL A 298 21.97 93.84 -31.31
CA VAL A 298 22.46 95.06 -30.65
C VAL A 298 23.68 95.65 -31.34
N VAL A 299 24.54 94.83 -31.96
CA VAL A 299 25.78 95.30 -32.62
C VAL A 299 25.51 95.92 -34.02
N ILE A 300 24.34 95.69 -34.60
CA ILE A 300 23.99 96.14 -35.97
C ILE A 300 23.20 97.47 -35.96
N ASN A 301 22.75 97.95 -34.80
CA ASN A 301 22.11 99.27 -34.61
C ASN A 301 23.08 100.27 -33.97
#